data_AF-A0A1C6RIT4-F1
#
_entry.id   AF-A0A1C6RIT4-F1
#
_cell.length_a   1.000
_cell.length_b   1.000
_cell.length_c   1.000
_cell.angle_alpha   90.00
_cell.angle_beta   90.00
_cell.angle_gamma   90.00
#
_symmetry.space_group_name_H-M   'P 1'
#
loop_
_entity.id
_entity.type
_entity.pdbx_description
1 polymer ?
#
loop_
_entity_poly.entity_id
_entity_poly.type
_entity_poly.pdbx_seq_one_letter_code
_entity_poly.pdbx_strand_id
1 'polypeptide(L)'
;MTASEERWVIHVPVVVPDLSRARIFARTATRALALLTTRIDAGEVTVSTEDAQGVRHRVFCDRQLTGGGRCTLPTDHLAPCARSGPTRHRRP
;
A
#
# COMPACT_ATOMS: atom_id res chain seq x y z
N MET A 1 -6.09 -4.24 29.46
CA MET A 1 -6.83 -4.59 28.23
C MET A 1 -7.03 -3.32 27.44
N THR A 2 -6.09 -2.98 26.55
CA THR A 2 -6.28 -1.83 25.63
C THR A 2 -7.44 -2.18 24.72
N ALA A 3 -8.44 -1.30 24.62
CA ALA A 3 -9.53 -1.49 23.65
C ALA A 3 -8.91 -1.79 22.29
N SER A 4 -9.28 -2.93 21.70
CA SER A 4 -8.88 -3.27 20.34
C SER A 4 -9.34 -2.14 19.42
N GLU A 5 -8.39 -1.38 18.87
CA GLU A 5 -8.70 -0.30 17.93
C GLU A 5 -9.54 -0.88 16.79
N GLU A 6 -10.73 -0.33 16.60
CA GLU A 6 -11.63 -0.74 15.54
C GLU A 6 -11.06 -0.32 14.19
N ARG A 7 -10.94 -1.27 13.26
CA ARG A 7 -10.35 -1.05 11.93
C ARG A 7 -11.45 -1.01 10.88
N TRP A 8 -11.44 0.06 10.10
CA TRP A 8 -12.38 0.29 9.02
C TRP A 8 -11.67 0.24 7.67
N VAL A 9 -12.37 -0.23 6.63
CA VAL A 9 -11.87 -0.31 5.26
C VAL A 9 -12.77 0.54 4.37
N ILE A 10 -12.16 1.31 3.48
CA ILE A 10 -12.87 2.13 2.49
C ILE A 10 -12.76 1.44 1.14
N HIS A 11 -13.91 1.09 0.55
CA HIS A 11 -13.99 0.63 -0.83
C HIS A 11 -14.26 1.83 -1.74
N VAL A 12 -13.29 2.16 -2.60
CA VAL A 12 -13.42 3.23 -3.60
C VAL A 12 -13.35 2.58 -4.98
N PRO A 13 -14.49 2.40 -5.68
CA PRO A 13 -14.48 1.87 -7.04
C PRO A 13 -13.72 2.80 -7.98
N VAL A 14 -12.88 2.21 -8.84
CA VAL A 14 -12.10 2.94 -9.84
C VAL A 14 -12.06 2.15 -11.15
N VAL A 15 -12.13 2.86 -12.27
CA VAL A 15 -12.03 2.24 -13.60
C VAL A 15 -10.60 2.34 -14.09
N VAL A 16 -9.94 1.19 -14.21
CA VAL A 16 -8.56 1.04 -14.71
C VAL A 16 -8.50 -0.22 -15.57
N PRO A 17 -7.62 -0.29 -16.59
CA PRO A 17 -7.70 -1.35 -17.59
C PRO A 17 -7.21 -2.72 -17.10
N ASP A 18 -6.43 -2.77 -16.01
CA ASP A 18 -5.85 -4.01 -15.51
C ASP A 18 -5.40 -3.91 -14.03
N LEU A 19 -5.05 -5.05 -13.45
CA LEU A 19 -4.56 -5.16 -12.07
C LEU A 19 -3.26 -4.37 -11.82
N SER A 20 -2.37 -4.28 -12.82
CA SER A 20 -1.13 -3.52 -12.67
C SER A 20 -1.40 -2.03 -12.51
N ARG A 21 -2.34 -1.49 -13.31
CA ARG A 21 -2.83 -0.11 -13.19
C ARG A 21 -3.57 0.11 -11.88
N ALA A 22 -4.38 -0.84 -11.43
CA ALA A 22 -5.04 -0.78 -10.11
C ALA A 22 -4.01 -0.70 -8.98
N ARG A 23 -2.96 -1.53 -9.00
CA ARG A 23 -1.85 -1.49 -8.03
C ARG A 23 -1.09 -0.17 -8.07
N ILE A 24 -0.83 0.39 -9.26
CA ILE A 24 -0.20 1.72 -9.40
C ILE A 24 -1.07 2.79 -8.75
N PHE A 25 -2.37 2.81 -9.07
CA PHE A 25 -3.32 3.77 -8.51
C PHE A 25 -3.38 3.66 -6.99
N ALA A 26 -3.53 2.45 -6.45
CA ALA A 26 -3.59 2.21 -5.01
C ALA A 26 -2.33 2.67 -4.27
N ARG A 27 -1.13 2.49 -4.85
CA ARG A 27 0.10 3.05 -4.27
C ARG A 27 0.06 4.57 -4.19
N THR A 28 -0.36 5.23 -5.27
CA THR A 28 -0.49 6.69 -5.32
C THR A 28 -1.50 7.19 -4.30
N ALA A 29 -2.68 6.56 -4.24
CA ALA A 29 -3.72 6.88 -3.26
C ALA A 29 -3.21 6.69 -1.81
N THR A 30 -2.54 5.57 -1.53
CA THR A 30 -1.94 5.31 -0.21
C THR A 30 -0.95 6.41 0.18
N ARG A 31 -0.08 6.81 -0.75
CA ARG A 31 0.90 7.88 -0.52
C ARG A 31 0.22 9.24 -0.29
N ALA A 32 -0.84 9.55 -1.02
CA ALA A 32 -1.60 10.78 -0.84
C ALA A 32 -2.32 10.80 0.51
N LEU A 33 -2.99 9.70 0.89
CA LEU A 33 -3.67 9.59 2.18
C LEU A 33 -2.68 9.62 3.36
N ALA A 34 -1.46 9.11 3.18
CA ALA A 34 -0.41 9.19 4.20
C ALA A 34 0.06 10.63 4.49
N LEU A 35 -0.28 11.61 3.64
CA LEU A 35 -0.09 13.03 3.93
C LEU A 35 -1.15 13.57 4.91
N LEU A 36 -2.31 12.91 5.01
CA LEU A 36 -3.44 13.34 5.84
C LEU A 36 -3.42 12.69 7.23
N THR A 37 -2.93 11.45 7.33
CA THR A 37 -2.93 10.69 8.60
C THR A 37 -1.81 9.68 8.66
N THR A 38 -1.27 9.48 9.85
CA THR A 38 -0.22 8.48 10.15
C THR A 38 -0.78 7.09 10.44
N ARG A 39 -2.12 6.92 10.48
CA ARG A 39 -2.79 5.66 10.84
C ARG A 39 -3.04 4.70 9.66
N ILE A 40 -2.31 4.88 8.55
CA ILE A 40 -2.46 4.02 7.37
C ILE A 40 -1.43 2.90 7.44
N ASP A 41 -1.91 1.67 7.44
CA ASP A 41 -1.06 0.49 7.29
C ASP A 41 -0.86 0.19 5.80
N ALA A 42 0.25 0.66 5.23
CA ALA A 42 0.60 0.40 3.84
C ALA A 42 0.75 -1.10 3.53
N GLY A 43 1.09 -1.92 4.53
CA GLY A 43 1.22 -3.36 4.37
C GLY A 43 -0.11 -4.05 4.05
N GLU A 44 -1.19 -3.51 4.60
CA GLU A 44 -2.55 -4.05 4.42
C GLU A 44 -3.30 -3.52 3.19
N VAL A 45 -2.64 -2.69 2.37
CA VAL A 45 -3.24 -2.17 1.14
C VAL A 45 -3.36 -3.27 0.10
N THR A 46 -4.60 -3.49 -0.32
CA THR A 46 -4.98 -4.49 -1.32
C THR A 46 -5.91 -3.90 -2.37
N VAL A 47 -5.93 -4.50 -3.54
CA VAL A 47 -6.92 -4.23 -4.59
C VAL A 47 -7.60 -5.53 -4.99
N SER A 48 -8.84 -5.41 -5.45
CA SER A 48 -9.67 -6.50 -5.97
C SER A 48 -10.42 -5.99 -7.20
N THR A 49 -10.99 -6.90 -7.97
CA THR A 49 -12.11 -6.53 -8.85
C THR A 49 -13.35 -6.22 -7.99
N GLU A 50 -14.28 -5.45 -8.54
CA GLU A 50 -15.53 -5.10 -7.85
C GLU A 50 -16.36 -6.35 -7.54
N ASP A 51 -16.46 -7.29 -8.47
CA ASP A 51 -17.21 -8.54 -8.31
C ASP A 51 -16.52 -9.60 -7.43
N ALA A 52 -15.28 -9.36 -6.99
CA ALA A 52 -14.50 -10.33 -6.23
C ALA A 52 -13.73 -9.70 -5.05
N GLN A 53 -14.41 -8.91 -4.23
CA GLN A 53 -13.80 -8.19 -3.08
C GLN A 53 -13.16 -9.09 -2.02
N GLY A 54 -13.47 -10.39 -2.01
CA GLY A 54 -12.76 -11.38 -1.18
C GLY A 54 -11.33 -11.66 -1.64
N VAL A 55 -10.99 -11.36 -2.90
CA VAL A 55 -9.66 -11.56 -3.47
C VAL A 55 -8.79 -10.36 -3.11
N ARG A 56 -7.65 -10.62 -2.46
CA ARG A 56 -6.74 -9.59 -1.96
C ARG A 56 -5.43 -9.59 -2.74
N HIS A 57 -5.33 -8.74 -3.77
CA HIS A 57 -4.05 -8.51 -4.42
C HIS A 57 -3.25 -7.47 -3.64
N ARG A 58 -2.13 -7.88 -3.03
CA ARG A 58 -1.20 -6.97 -2.35
C ARG A 58 -0.68 -5.91 -3.33
N VAL A 59 -0.50 -4.70 -2.79
CA VAL A 59 -0.03 -3.52 -3.53
C VAL A 59 1.46 -3.22 -3.27
N PHE A 60 1.91 -3.54 -2.04
CA PHE A 60 3.30 -3.46 -1.59
C PHE A 60 3.84 -4.85 -1.27
N CYS A 61 5.17 -5.00 -1.24
CA CYS A 61 5.83 -6.26 -0.94
C CYS A 61 5.58 -6.75 0.50
N ASP A 62 5.58 -5.84 1.46
CA ASP A 62 5.28 -6.12 2.88
C ASP A 62 6.20 -7.11 3.61
N ARG A 63 7.27 -7.59 2.95
CA ARG A 63 8.26 -8.47 3.58
C ARG A 63 8.94 -7.78 4.76
N GLN A 64 9.11 -8.50 5.87
CA GLN A 64 9.86 -8.02 7.03
C GLN A 64 11.32 -7.76 6.66
N LEU A 65 11.87 -6.63 7.12
CA LEU A 65 13.26 -6.24 6.88
C LEU A 65 14.14 -6.58 8.08
N THR A 66 15.40 -6.92 7.83
CA THR A 66 16.44 -7.03 8.86
C THR A 66 16.69 -5.65 9.47
N GLY A 67 16.31 -5.46 10.74
CA GLY A 67 16.26 -4.14 11.40
C GLY A 67 14.84 -3.63 11.68
N GLY A 68 13.82 -4.43 11.35
CA GLY A 68 12.42 -4.17 11.71
C GLY A 68 11.64 -3.45 10.62
N GLY A 69 10.32 -3.41 10.81
CA GLY A 69 9.33 -2.91 9.85
C GLY A 69 9.26 -3.72 8.55
N ARG A 70 8.59 -3.15 7.55
CA ARG A 70 8.19 -3.87 6.32
C ARG A 70 8.65 -3.16 5.06
N CYS A 71 8.90 -3.94 4.01
CA CYS A 71 9.23 -3.48 2.67
C CYS A 71 8.07 -2.67 2.09
N THR A 72 8.35 -1.46 1.61
CA THR A 72 7.34 -0.57 1.00
C THR A 72 7.58 -0.37 -0.50
N LEU A 73 8.33 -1.27 -1.13
CA LEU A 73 8.43 -1.37 -2.58
C LEU A 73 7.16 -2.00 -3.18
N PRO A 74 6.87 -1.77 -4.48
CA PRO A 74 5.78 -2.46 -5.18
C PRO A 74 5.86 -3.98 -5.00
N THR A 75 4.71 -4.65 -4.92
CA THR A 75 4.67 -6.12 -5.04
C THR A 75 5.39 -6.56 -6.33
N ASP A 76 6.10 -7.68 -6.27
CA ASP A 76 6.87 -8.25 -7.40
C ASP A 76 8.09 -7.41 -7.85
N HIS A 77 8.64 -6.57 -6.96
CA HIS A 77 9.88 -5.84 -7.25
C HIS A 77 11.09 -6.78 -7.39
N LEU A 78 12.00 -6.47 -8.33
CA LEU A 78 13.23 -7.24 -8.56
C LEU A 78 14.42 -6.78 -7.71
N ALA A 79 14.38 -5.53 -7.22
CA ALA A 79 15.41 -4.99 -6.34
C ALA A 79 15.41 -5.70 -4.97
N PRO A 80 16.48 -5.62 -4.17
CA PRO A 80 16.43 -6.04 -2.77
C PRO A 80 15.33 -5.31 -2.00
N CYS A 81 14.68 -6.00 -1.05
CA CYS A 81 13.63 -5.40 -0.24
C CYS A 81 14.16 -4.19 0.53
N ALA A 82 13.41 -3.08 0.47
CA ALA A 82 13.78 -1.84 1.11
C ALA A 82 12.54 -1.07 1.56
N ARG A 83 12.74 -0.09 2.45
CA ARG A 83 11.72 0.95 2.65
C ARG A 83 11.92 2.03 1.61
N SER A 84 10.89 2.32 0.82
CA SER A 84 10.79 3.57 0.08
C SER A 84 10.85 4.71 1.09
N GLY A 85 11.98 5.43 1.17
CA GLY A 85 12.05 6.68 1.90
C GLY A 85 11.13 7.73 1.27
N PRO A 86 10.78 8.83 1.97
CA PRO A 86 10.17 9.97 1.30
C PRO A 86 11.05 10.34 0.11
N THR A 87 10.46 10.51 -1.07
CA THR A 87 11.14 11.09 -2.22
C THR A 87 11.60 12.47 -1.79
N ARG A 88 12.85 12.60 -1.34
CA ARG A 88 13.52 13.89 -1.27
C ARG A 88 13.61 14.33 -2.72
N HIS A 89 12.71 15.21 -3.15
CA HIS A 89 12.99 16.02 -4.33
C HIS A 89 14.32 16.72 -4.04
N ARG A 90 15.43 16.22 -4.62
CA ARG A 90 16.63 17.01 -4.80
C ARG A 90 16.22 18.15 -5.71
N ARG A 91 15.98 19.32 -5.12
CA ARG A 91 15.86 20.58 -5.86
C ARG A 91 17.30 21.04 -6.17
N PRO A 92 17.60 21.46 -7.42
CA PRO A 92 18.91 21.98 -7.79
C PRO A 92 19.26 23.26 -7.02
#